data_AF-A0A821KJ13-F1
#
_entry.id   AF-A0A821KJ13-F1
#
_cell.length_a   1.000
_cell.length_b   1.000
_cell.length_c   1.000
_cell.angle_alpha   90.00
_cell.angle_beta   90.00
_cell.angle_gamma   90.00
#
_symmetry.space_group_name_H-M   'P 1'
#
loop_
_entity.id
_entity.type
_entity.pdbx_description
1 polymer ?
#
loop_
_entity_poly.entity_id
_entity_poly.type
_entity_poly.pdbx_seq_one_letter_code
_entity_poly.pdbx_strand_id
1 'polypeptide(L)'
;MSENRKDRIFHDRIDAGCQLAAHPDLQKIKFLPLNEKNSYLIISLPRGGTVVGDELAKQLQITHDVVFPRKIPCPGHPEFAIGAVSELGDVIW
;
A
#
# COMPACT_ATOMS: atom_id res chain seq x y z
N MET A 1 -19.26 -21.81 -13.65
CA MET A 1 -18.18 -22.26 -12.73
C MET A 1 -17.99 -21.16 -11.70
N SER A 2 -18.66 -21.27 -10.56
CA SER A 2 -18.66 -20.26 -9.49
C SER A 2 -17.53 -20.58 -8.51
N GLU A 3 -16.37 -19.94 -8.66
CA GLU A 3 -15.30 -20.06 -7.68
C GLU A 3 -15.67 -19.29 -6.39
N ASN A 4 -16.04 -20.09 -5.40
CA ASN A 4 -15.86 -19.94 -3.97
C ASN A 4 -15.45 -18.54 -3.45
N ARG A 5 -16.43 -17.63 -3.26
CA ARG A 5 -16.28 -16.35 -2.53
C ARG A 5 -16.36 -16.50 -0.99
N LYS A 6 -16.40 -17.72 -0.46
CA LYS A 6 -16.53 -17.96 0.98
C LYS A 6 -15.13 -18.21 1.56
N ASP A 7 -14.76 -17.38 2.53
CA ASP A 7 -13.56 -17.45 3.38
C ASP A 7 -12.29 -16.73 2.88
N ARG A 8 -12.43 -15.48 2.41
CA ARG A 8 -11.31 -14.51 2.40
C ARG A 8 -11.41 -13.54 3.57
N ILE A 9 -11.57 -14.07 4.77
CA ILE A 9 -11.44 -13.26 5.98
C ILE A 9 -9.99 -13.36 6.41
N PHE A 10 -9.31 -12.21 6.47
CA PHE A 10 -8.00 -12.13 7.12
C PHE A 10 -8.20 -12.21 8.64
N HIS A 11 -7.41 -13.04 9.32
CA HIS A 11 -7.48 -13.16 10.78
C HIS A 11 -7.05 -11.86 11.46
N ASP A 12 -5.99 -11.24 10.94
CA ASP A 12 -5.50 -9.94 11.36
C ASP A 12 -4.76 -9.24 10.19
N ARG A 13 -4.10 -8.11 10.49
CA ARG A 13 -3.34 -7.35 9.49
C ARG A 13 -2.05 -8.05 9.05
N ILE A 14 -1.48 -8.89 9.92
CA ILE A 14 -0.27 -9.66 9.60
C ILE A 14 -0.65 -10.75 8.59
N ASP A 15 -1.72 -11.49 8.86
CA ASP A 15 -2.29 -12.48 7.92
C ASP A 15 -2.63 -11.85 6.57
N ALA A 16 -3.27 -10.66 6.57
CA ALA A 16 -3.52 -9.92 5.34
C ALA A 16 -2.22 -9.59 4.57
N GLY A 17 -1.16 -9.17 5.27
CA GLY A 17 0.15 -8.91 4.68
C GLY A 17 0.81 -10.15 4.11
N CYS A 18 0.76 -11.27 4.84
CA CYS A 18 1.27 -12.57 4.39
C CYS A 18 0.56 -13.04 3.11
N GLN A 19 -0.77 -12.99 3.11
CA GLN A 19 -1.57 -13.41 1.94
C GLN A 19 -1.34 -12.50 0.74
N LEU A 20 -1.17 -11.19 0.96
CA LEU A 20 -0.84 -10.25 -0.10
C LEU A 20 0.56 -10.49 -0.66
N ALA A 21 1.57 -10.69 0.19
CA ALA A 21 2.93 -11.04 -0.24
C ALA A 21 2.93 -12.33 -1.06
N ALA A 22 2.15 -13.34 -0.67
CA ALA A 22 2.01 -14.60 -1.39
C ALA A 22 1.30 -14.47 -2.74
N HIS A 23 0.71 -13.32 -3.07
CA HIS A 23 0.02 -13.12 -4.34
C HIS A 23 1.00 -13.30 -5.52
N PRO A 24 0.68 -14.11 -6.54
CA PRO A 24 1.60 -14.44 -7.62
C PRO A 24 2.17 -13.22 -8.34
N ASP A 25 1.36 -12.16 -8.50
CA ASP A 25 1.80 -10.93 -9.15
C ASP A 25 2.85 -10.15 -8.35
N LEU A 26 2.79 -10.18 -7.02
CA LEU A 26 3.83 -9.57 -6.19
C LEU A 26 5.08 -10.44 -6.12
N GLN A 27 4.96 -11.76 -6.18
CA GLN A 27 6.13 -12.64 -6.23
C GLN A 27 6.94 -12.47 -7.52
N LYS A 28 6.30 -12.07 -8.63
CA LYS A 28 7.00 -11.75 -9.88
C LYS A 28 8.02 -10.63 -9.72
N ILE A 29 7.82 -9.74 -8.75
CA ILE A 29 8.72 -8.61 -8.46
C ILE A 29 10.16 -9.08 -8.19
N LYS A 30 10.33 -10.26 -7.57
CA LYS A 30 11.65 -10.86 -7.29
C LYS A 30 12.45 -11.23 -8.54
N PHE A 31 11.76 -11.42 -9.67
CA PHE A 31 12.38 -11.84 -10.94
C PHE A 31 12.54 -10.67 -11.92
N LEU A 32 12.05 -9.49 -11.58
CA LEU A 32 12.21 -8.30 -12.40
C LEU A 32 13.61 -7.72 -12.20
N PRO A 33 14.31 -7.32 -13.28
CA PRO A 33 15.65 -6.78 -13.17
C PRO A 33 15.63 -5.47 -12.40
N LEU A 34 16.28 -5.46 -11.23
CA LEU A 34 16.52 -4.26 -10.44
C LEU A 34 17.75 -3.54 -10.97
N ASN A 35 17.63 -2.23 -11.13
CA ASN A 35 18.77 -1.34 -11.38
C ASN A 35 18.53 -0.02 -10.66
N GLU A 36 19.48 0.91 -10.71
CA GLU A 36 19.37 2.22 -10.04
C GLU A 36 18.11 3.02 -10.44
N LYS A 37 17.52 2.75 -11.62
CA LYS A 37 16.29 3.39 -12.10
C LYS A 37 15.01 2.60 -11.79
N ASN A 38 15.12 1.32 -11.44
CA ASN A 38 14.01 0.40 -11.20
C ASN A 38 14.20 -0.27 -9.84
N SER A 39 13.94 0.47 -8.77
CA SER A 39 13.78 -0.09 -7.42
C SER A 39 12.32 -0.04 -7.00
N TYR A 40 11.91 -0.98 -6.15
CA TYR A 40 10.57 -1.00 -5.57
C TYR A 40 10.60 -0.37 -4.19
N LEU A 41 9.51 0.29 -3.85
CA LEU A 41 9.26 0.86 -2.53
C LEU A 41 7.83 0.55 -2.14
N ILE A 42 7.64 0.02 -0.94
CA ILE A 42 6.32 -0.15 -0.35
C ILE A 42 6.01 1.14 0.40
N ILE A 43 4.88 1.78 0.08
CA ILE A 43 4.39 2.96 0.78
C ILE A 43 3.07 2.62 1.46
N SER A 44 3.03 2.79 2.79
CA SER A 44 1.82 2.53 3.57
C SER A 44 1.13 3.81 4.01
N LEU A 45 -0.21 3.73 4.03
CA LEU A 45 -1.05 4.71 4.70
C LEU A 45 -1.31 4.27 6.15
N PRO A 46 -0.96 5.12 7.13
CA PRO A 46 -1.13 4.79 8.53
C PRO A 46 -2.61 4.81 8.97
N ARG A 47 -2.98 4.13 10.05
CA ARG A 47 -2.11 3.29 10.91
C ARG A 47 -2.12 1.81 10.52
N GLY A 48 -3.27 1.33 10.04
CA GLY A 48 -3.46 -0.09 9.75
C GLY A 48 -2.63 -0.58 8.56
N GLY A 49 -2.50 0.24 7.51
CA GLY A 49 -1.72 -0.11 6.32
C GLY A 49 -0.25 -0.37 6.65
N THR A 50 0.31 0.35 7.62
CA THR A 50 1.71 0.19 8.05
C THR A 50 2.03 -1.24 8.50
N VAL A 51 1.13 -1.89 9.25
CA VAL A 51 1.35 -3.28 9.71
C VAL A 51 1.37 -4.27 8.55
N VAL A 52 0.51 -4.04 7.56
CA VAL A 52 0.45 -4.85 6.34
C VAL A 52 1.71 -4.62 5.48
N GLY A 53 2.12 -3.36 5.32
CA GLY A 53 3.31 -2.97 4.58
C GLY A 53 4.60 -3.51 5.18
N ASP A 54 4.72 -3.52 6.52
CA ASP A 54 5.87 -4.12 7.21
C ASP A 54 5.97 -5.62 6.93
N GLU A 55 4.85 -6.33 6.87
CA GLU A 55 4.84 -7.76 6.57
C GLU A 55 5.21 -8.02 5.10
N LEU A 56 4.69 -7.21 4.17
CA LEU A 56 5.10 -7.26 2.76
C LEU A 56 6.60 -7.03 2.60
N ALA A 57 7.15 -6.01 3.29
CA ALA A 57 8.55 -5.64 3.23
C ALA A 57 9.46 -6.80 3.63
N LYS A 58 9.12 -7.48 4.73
CA LYS A 58 9.85 -8.65 5.22
C LYS A 58 9.83 -9.80 4.21
N GLN A 59 8.67 -10.10 3.62
CA GLN A 59 8.53 -11.26 2.74
C GLN A 59 9.07 -11.04 1.32
N LEU A 60 8.97 -9.81 0.82
CA LEU A 60 9.44 -9.42 -0.51
C LEU A 60 10.86 -8.88 -0.51
N GLN A 61 11.44 -8.58 0.67
CA GLN A 61 12.75 -7.95 0.84
C GLN A 61 12.82 -6.58 0.12
N ILE A 62 11.75 -5.80 0.24
CA ILE A 62 11.59 -4.46 -0.35
C ILE A 62 11.53 -3.45 0.78
N THR A 63 12.16 -2.29 0.60
CA THR A 63 12.10 -1.18 1.56
C THR A 63 10.64 -0.74 1.77
N HIS A 64 10.32 -0.35 3.00
CA HIS A 64 9.00 0.14 3.36
C HIS A 64 9.11 1.50 4.03
N ASP A 65 8.22 2.40 3.63
CA ASP A 65 8.07 3.74 4.18
C ASP A 65 6.59 4.10 4.36
N VAL A 66 6.30 5.16 5.10
CA VAL A 66 4.95 5.57 5.50
C VAL A 66 4.73 7.04 5.18
N VAL A 67 3.61 7.34 4.53
CA VAL A 67 3.24 8.71 4.13
C VAL A 67 1.97 9.17 4.84
N PHE A 68 1.84 10.47 5.10
CA PHE A 68 0.72 11.05 5.85
C PHE A 68 -0.02 12.13 5.03
N PRO A 69 -0.63 11.76 3.89
CA PRO A 69 -1.30 12.73 3.05
C PRO A 69 -2.60 13.21 3.68
N ARG A 70 -2.93 14.49 3.45
CA ARG A 70 -4.24 15.08 3.80
C ARG A 70 -4.92 15.56 2.53
N LYS A 71 -6.11 15.02 2.22
CA LYS A 71 -6.92 15.52 1.10
C LYS A 71 -7.34 16.97 1.37
N ILE A 72 -7.42 17.76 0.31
CA ILE A 72 -7.97 19.11 0.36
C ILE A 72 -9.38 19.06 -0.27
N PRO A 73 -10.43 19.21 0.55
CA PRO A 73 -11.79 19.10 0.05
C PRO A 73 -12.21 20.36 -0.71
N CYS A 74 -13.13 20.19 -1.66
CA CYS A 74 -13.85 21.28 -2.28
C CYS A 74 -14.79 21.95 -1.26
N PRO A 75 -14.90 23.29 -1.22
CA PRO A 75 -15.88 23.98 -0.39
C PRO A 75 -17.30 23.43 -0.61
N GLY A 76 -17.97 23.08 0.49
CA GLY A 76 -19.32 22.47 0.47
C GLY A 76 -19.36 20.99 0.09
N HIS A 77 -18.23 20.37 -0.31
CA HIS A 77 -18.17 18.96 -0.75
C HIS A 77 -16.97 18.23 -0.10
N PRO A 78 -17.07 17.81 1.17
CA PRO A 78 -15.94 17.23 1.92
C PRO A 78 -15.39 15.92 1.33
N GLU A 79 -16.19 15.18 0.57
CA GLU A 79 -15.76 13.96 -0.11
C GLU A 79 -15.11 14.19 -1.48
N PHE A 80 -15.26 15.38 -2.06
CA PHE A 80 -14.67 15.73 -3.34
C PHE A 80 -13.31 16.42 -3.13
N ALA A 81 -12.22 15.73 -3.43
CA ALA A 81 -10.87 16.28 -3.29
C ALA A 81 -10.48 17.13 -4.51
N ILE A 82 -9.97 18.33 -4.26
CA ILE A 82 -9.40 19.24 -5.28
C ILE A 82 -7.87 19.31 -5.21
N GLY A 83 -7.26 18.62 -4.24
CA GLY A 83 -5.82 18.55 -4.05
C GLY A 83 -5.45 17.74 -2.81
N ALA A 84 -4.17 17.76 -2.44
CA ALA A 84 -3.62 17.13 -1.25
C ALA A 84 -2.43 17.92 -0.68
N VAL A 85 -2.21 17.78 0.63
CA VAL A 85 -1.02 18.30 1.33
C VAL A 85 -0.16 17.12 1.78
N SER A 86 1.15 17.21 1.56
CA SER A 86 2.15 16.26 2.08
C SER A 86 2.42 16.51 3.57
N GLU A 87 3.06 15.56 4.25
CA GLU A 87 3.55 15.76 5.62
C GLU A 87 4.57 16.90 5.76
N LEU A 88 5.23 17.30 4.67
CA LEU A 88 6.18 18.41 4.63
C LEU A 88 5.50 19.78 4.39
N GLY A 89 4.19 19.78 4.14
CA GLY A 89 3.44 20.99 3.80
C GLY A 89 3.45 21.34 2.32
N ASP A 90 4.02 20.48 1.47
CA ASP A 90 3.91 20.63 0.02
C ASP A 90 2.46 20.48 -0.40
N VAL A 91 2.04 21.30 -1.35
CA VAL A 91 0.67 21.29 -1.82
C VAL A 91 0.59 20.89 -3.28
N ILE A 92 -0.20 19.86 -3.54
CA ILE A 92 -0.40 19.24 -4.85
C ILE A 92 -1.88 19.47 -5.22
N TRP A 93 -2.14 20.07 -6.38
CA TRP A 93 -3.48 20.39 -6.87
C TRP A 93 -3.60 20.08 -8.36
#